data_AF-A0A7S9E192-F1
#
_entry.id   AF-A0A7S9E192-F1
#
_cell.length_a   1.000
_cell.length_b   1.000
_cell.length_c   1.000
_cell.angle_alpha   90.00
_cell.angle_beta   90.00
_cell.angle_gamma   90.00
#
_symmetry.space_group_name_H-M   'P 1'
#
loop_
_entity.id
_entity.type
_entity.pdbx_description
1 polymer ?
#
loop_
_entity_poly.entity_id
_entity_poly.type
_entity_poly.pdbx_seq_one_letter_code
_entity_poly.pdbx_strand_id
1 'polypeptide(L)'
;MVTRALLLLCLTLSVAACKNAPPAPVIQLVREPVPESLTEETPRPALDKPVTRGAVAIFSDRLMDALDACNADKAAIRQWDSLRQNTRKEP
;
A
#
# COMPACT_ATOMS: atom_id res chain seq x y z
N MET A 1 -3.70 18.09 -61.85
CA MET A 1 -3.19 16.79 -61.33
C MET A 1 -2.40 16.96 -60.02
N VAL A 2 -1.52 17.96 -59.91
CA VAL A 2 -0.65 18.21 -58.73
C VAL A 2 -1.40 18.44 -57.40
N THR A 3 -2.50 19.20 -57.43
CA THR A 3 -3.32 19.49 -56.23
C THR A 3 -3.99 18.25 -55.64
N ARG A 4 -4.46 17.33 -56.49
CA ARG A 4 -5.02 16.04 -56.05
C ARG A 4 -3.97 15.14 -55.42
N ALA A 5 -2.75 15.13 -55.99
CA ALA A 5 -1.64 14.36 -55.44
C ALA A 5 -1.21 14.87 -54.06
N LEU A 6 -1.13 16.20 -53.88
CA LEU A 6 -0.83 16.83 -52.59
C LEU A 6 -1.93 16.56 -51.55
N LEU A 7 -3.21 16.62 -51.96
CA LEU A 7 -4.33 16.32 -51.06
C LEU A 7 -4.28 14.86 -50.57
N LEU A 8 -4.04 13.92 -51.49
CA LEU A 8 -3.93 12.49 -51.19
C LEU A 8 -2.73 12.23 -50.27
N LEU A 9 -1.59 12.86 -50.52
CA LEU A 9 -0.41 12.74 -49.68
C LEU A 9 -0.72 13.23 -48.24
N CYS A 10 -1.31 14.42 -48.12
CA CYS A 10 -1.66 15.00 -46.81
C CYS A 10 -2.65 14.11 -46.03
N LEU A 11 -3.62 13.51 -46.73
CA LEU A 11 -4.56 12.54 -46.16
C LEU A 11 -3.83 11.28 -45.64
N THR A 12 -2.89 10.73 -46.42
CA THR A 12 -2.16 9.51 -46.01
C THR A 12 -1.25 9.74 -44.80
N LEU A 13 -0.56 10.90 -44.72
CA LEU A 13 0.25 11.27 -43.56
C LEU A 13 -0.61 11.46 -42.30
N SER A 14 -1.81 12.03 -42.45
CA SER A 14 -2.72 12.24 -41.32
C SER A 14 -3.24 10.93 -40.73
N VAL A 15 -3.52 9.92 -41.57
CA VAL A 15 -4.01 8.60 -41.13
C VAL A 15 -2.89 7.74 -40.53
N ALA A 16 -1.63 7.92 -40.98
CA ALA A 16 -0.48 7.21 -40.40
C ALA A 16 -0.15 7.68 -38.97
N ALA A 17 -0.45 8.95 -38.64
CA ALA A 17 -0.17 9.51 -37.31
C ALA A 17 -1.05 8.92 -36.20
N CYS A 18 -2.27 8.45 -36.49
CA CYS A 18 -3.19 7.92 -35.48
C CYS A 18 -2.78 6.56 -34.89
N LYS A 19 -1.80 5.85 -35.49
CA LYS A 19 -1.40 4.50 -35.04
C LYS A 19 -0.09 4.46 -34.24
N ASN A 20 0.60 5.60 -34.11
CA ASN A 20 1.93 5.66 -33.49
C ASN A 20 1.91 6.05 -32.01
N ALA A 21 0.78 5.91 -31.33
CA ALA A 21 0.75 6.09 -29.88
C ALA A 21 1.65 5.04 -29.22
N PRO A 22 2.65 5.44 -28.41
CA PRO A 22 3.43 4.49 -27.62
C PRO A 22 2.49 3.62 -26.78
N PRO A 23 2.76 2.32 -26.62
CA PRO A 23 1.99 1.50 -25.70
C PRO A 23 2.02 2.14 -24.31
N ALA A 24 0.88 2.10 -23.62
CA ALA A 24 0.79 2.64 -22.27
C ALA A 24 1.90 2.04 -21.41
N PRO A 25 2.64 2.87 -20.64
CA PRO A 25 3.68 2.35 -19.78
C PRO A 25 3.08 1.33 -18.81
N VAL A 26 3.67 0.15 -18.74
CA VAL A 26 3.31 -0.84 -17.71
C VAL A 26 3.85 -0.31 -16.39
N ILE A 27 3.00 0.40 -15.66
CA ILE A 27 3.33 0.85 -14.31
C ILE A 27 3.27 -0.38 -13.40
N GLN A 28 4.41 -1.03 -13.18
CA GLN A 28 4.56 -1.95 -12.07
C GLN A 28 4.64 -1.14 -10.78
N LEU A 29 3.56 -1.16 -10.01
CA LEU A 29 3.56 -0.56 -8.69
C LEU A 29 4.38 -1.46 -7.76
N VAL A 30 5.69 -1.20 -7.66
CA VAL A 30 6.54 -1.80 -6.64
C VAL A 30 6.16 -1.18 -5.30
N ARG A 31 5.18 -1.77 -4.62
CA ARG A 31 4.86 -1.42 -3.24
C ARG A 31 5.83 -2.17 -2.34
N GLU A 32 6.68 -1.43 -1.66
CA GLU A 32 7.39 -1.99 -0.51
C GLU A 32 6.34 -2.52 0.49
N PRO A 33 6.46 -3.78 0.94
CA PRO A 33 5.55 -4.37 1.91
C PRO A 33 5.65 -3.64 3.26
N VAL A 34 4.64 -3.81 4.10
CA VAL A 34 4.74 -3.36 5.50
C VAL A 34 5.83 -4.20 6.18
N PRO A 35 6.72 -3.61 7.02
CA PRO A 35 7.68 -4.39 7.78
C PRO A 35 6.99 -5.52 8.55
N GLU A 36 7.56 -6.73 8.48
CA GLU A 36 6.97 -7.94 9.07
C GLU A 36 6.68 -7.73 10.56
N SER A 37 7.60 -7.09 11.28
CA SER A 37 7.49 -6.77 12.70
C SER A 37 6.26 -5.94 13.07
N LEU A 38 5.70 -5.16 12.13
CA LEU A 38 4.49 -4.37 12.37
C LEU A 38 3.21 -5.17 12.11
N THR A 39 3.33 -6.32 11.46
CA THR A 39 2.21 -7.22 11.12
C THR A 39 2.22 -8.52 11.90
N GLU A 40 3.25 -8.74 12.73
CA GLU A 40 3.32 -9.85 13.66
C GLU A 40 2.12 -9.85 14.62
N GLU A 41 1.61 -11.05 14.93
CA GLU A 41 0.47 -11.18 15.84
C GLU A 41 0.89 -10.84 17.27
N THR A 42 0.21 -9.88 17.89
CA THR A 42 0.42 -9.58 19.31
C THR A 42 0.03 -10.79 20.17
N PRO A 43 0.93 -11.32 21.02
CA PRO A 43 0.65 -12.51 21.81
C PRO A 43 -0.57 -12.33 22.73
N ARG A 44 -1.52 -13.27 22.67
CA ARG A 44 -2.69 -13.26 23.57
C ARG A 44 -2.30 -13.80 24.94
N PRO A 45 -2.53 -13.05 26.05
CA PRO A 45 -2.28 -13.59 27.38
C PRO A 45 -3.25 -14.72 27.72
N ALA A 46 -2.76 -15.71 28.47
CA ALA A 46 -3.58 -16.80 28.99
C ALA A 46 -4.16 -16.43 30.37
N LEU A 47 -5.40 -16.85 30.62
CA LEU A 47 -6.01 -16.82 31.95
C LEU A 47 -5.81 -18.18 32.62
N ASP A 48 -5.07 -18.20 33.72
CA ASP A 48 -4.73 -19.41 34.45
C ASP A 48 -5.98 -20.10 35.06
N LYS A 49 -5.93 -21.43 35.15
CA LYS A 49 -6.98 -22.26 35.78
C LYS A 49 -6.45 -22.94 37.06
N PRO A 50 -7.26 -23.04 38.13
CA PRO A 50 -8.61 -22.51 38.27
C PRO A 50 -8.63 -20.97 38.30
N VAL A 51 -9.72 -20.37 37.82
CA VAL A 51 -9.85 -18.92 37.79
C VAL A 51 -9.99 -18.40 39.22
N THR A 52 -8.95 -17.72 39.70
CA THR A 52 -8.94 -17.03 40.99
C THR A 52 -8.91 -15.51 40.79
N ARG A 53 -9.23 -14.73 41.82
CA ARG A 53 -9.11 -13.26 41.77
C ARG A 53 -7.69 -12.80 41.44
N GLY A 54 -6.67 -13.48 42.00
CA GLY A 54 -5.27 -13.21 41.70
C GLY A 54 -4.92 -13.50 40.24
N ALA A 55 -5.39 -14.63 39.70
CA ALA A 55 -5.20 -14.96 38.29
C ALA A 55 -5.84 -13.94 37.34
N VAL A 56 -7.03 -13.42 37.68
CA VAL A 56 -7.68 -12.35 36.91
C VAL A 56 -6.88 -11.06 36.96
N ALA A 57 -6.36 -10.66 38.13
CA ALA A 57 -5.55 -9.45 38.24
C ALA A 57 -4.29 -9.52 37.36
N ILE A 58 -3.55 -10.63 37.40
CA ILE A 58 -2.35 -10.85 36.57
C ILE A 58 -2.71 -10.90 35.08
N PHE A 59 -3.80 -11.58 34.73
CA PHE A 59 -4.29 -11.62 33.35
C PHE A 59 -4.68 -10.24 32.82
N SER A 60 -5.38 -9.43 33.62
CA SER A 60 -5.79 -8.08 33.24
C SER A 60 -4.59 -7.16 32.99
N ASP A 61 -3.56 -7.25 33.82
CA ASP A 61 -2.30 -6.51 33.63
C ASP A 61 -1.65 -6.86 32.28
N ARG A 62 -1.43 -8.16 32.02
CA ARG A 62 -0.88 -8.65 30.74
C ARG A 62 -1.76 -8.30 29.53
N LEU A 63 -3.07 -8.22 29.73
CA LEU A 63 -4.01 -7.84 28.68
C LEU A 63 -3.87 -6.35 28.31
N MET A 64 -3.63 -5.49 29.31
CA MET A 64 -3.37 -4.07 29.06
C MET A 64 -2.05 -3.89 28.32
N ASP A 65 -0.99 -4.59 28.73
CA ASP A 65 0.30 -4.58 28.00
C ASP A 65 0.14 -5.00 26.53
N ALA A 66 -0.59 -6.08 26.28
CA ALA A 66 -0.86 -6.56 24.92
C ALA A 66 -1.68 -5.54 24.11
N LEU A 67 -2.64 -4.85 24.73
CA LEU A 67 -3.43 -3.82 24.08
C LEU A 67 -2.58 -2.60 23.72
N ASP A 68 -1.68 -2.19 24.61
CA ASP A 68 -0.76 -1.08 24.38
C ASP A 68 0.21 -1.38 23.23
N ALA A 69 0.79 -2.59 23.21
CA ALA A 69 1.62 -3.06 22.09
C ALA A 69 0.85 -3.04 20.76
N CYS A 70 -0.35 -3.64 20.73
CA CYS A 70 -1.21 -3.65 19.54
C CYS A 70 -1.55 -2.23 19.03
N ASN A 71 -1.79 -1.29 19.95
CA ASN A 71 -2.05 0.10 19.60
C ASN A 71 -0.80 0.82 19.08
N ALA A 72 0.39 0.49 19.59
CA ALA A 72 1.66 1.00 19.09
C ALA A 72 1.93 0.51 17.66
N ASP A 73 1.76 -0.78 17.38
CA ASP A 73 1.94 -1.36 16.04
C ASP A 73 0.99 -0.70 15.03
N LYS A 74 -0.27 -0.51 15.42
CA LYS A 74 -1.28 0.19 14.62
C LYS A 74 -0.90 1.64 14.33
N ALA A 75 -0.28 2.34 15.29
CA ALA A 75 0.23 3.69 15.07
C ALA A 75 1.41 3.69 14.10
N ALA A 76 2.34 2.73 14.25
CA ALA A 76 3.49 2.58 13.37
C ALA A 76 3.07 2.25 11.92
N ILE A 77 2.07 1.38 11.71
CA ILE A 77 1.51 1.11 10.37
C ILE A 77 0.97 2.40 9.73
N ARG A 78 0.23 3.23 10.48
CA ARG A 78 -0.30 4.51 9.97
C ARG A 78 0.84 5.47 9.58
N GLN A 79 1.91 5.50 10.37
CA GLN A 79 3.09 6.31 10.06
C GLN A 79 3.80 5.80 8.80
N TRP A 80 4.00 4.49 8.68
CA TRP A 80 4.56 3.84 7.51
C TRP A 80 3.77 4.16 6.22
N ASP A 81 2.45 4.04 6.27
CA ASP A 81 1.59 4.40 5.14
C ASP A 81 1.67 5.88 4.78
N SER A 82 1.79 6.76 5.79
CA SER A 82 1.94 8.21 5.57
C SER A 82 3.28 8.54 4.89
N LEU A 83 4.37 7.93 5.35
CA LEU A 83 5.70 8.07 4.74
C LEU A 83 5.67 7.65 3.26
N ARG A 84 5.10 6.49 2.97
CA ARG A 84 4.96 5.98 1.59
C ARG A 84 4.12 6.87 0.69
N GLN A 85 3.08 7.50 1.23
CA GLN A 85 2.27 8.46 0.47
C GLN A 85 3.02 9.75 0.19
N ASN A 86 3.85 10.22 1.12
CA ASN A 86 4.68 11.41 0.93
C ASN A 86 5.78 11.17 -0.11
N THR A 87 6.47 10.02 -0.07
CA THR A 87 7.48 9.66 -1.08
C THR A 87 6.88 9.56 -2.49
N ARG A 88 5.61 9.17 -2.64
CA ARG A 88 4.93 9.18 -3.95
C ARG A 88 4.70 10.59 -4.51
N LYS A 89 4.59 11.60 -3.66
CA LYS A 89 4.26 12.98 -4.07
C LYS A 89 5.49 13.81 -4.44
N GLU A 90 6.70 13.29 -4.23
CA GLU A 90 7.94 13.95 -4.64
C GLU A 90 8.13 13.78 -6.17
N PRO A 91 8.46 14.85 -6.92
CA PRO A 91 8.51 14.85 -8.39
C PRO A 91 9.66 14.03 -9.00
#